data_AF-A0A3G6J4D2-F1
#
_entry.id   AF-A0A3G6J4D2-F1
#
_cell.length_a   1.000
_cell.length_b   1.000
_cell.length_c   1.000
_cell.angle_alpha   90.00
_cell.angle_beta   90.00
_cell.angle_gamma   90.00
#
_symmetry.space_group_name_H-M   'P 1'
#
loop_
_entity.id
_entity.type
_entity.pdbx_description
1 polymer ?
#
loop_
_entity_poly.entity_id
_entity_poly.type
_entity_poly.pdbx_seq_one_letter_code
_entity_poly.pdbx_strand_id
1 'polypeptide(L)' 'MAKIEVMIVHDGPIRMTFDEHVQRFIDEGMSPEEAPRYTEILCGLGFYVATDRLDEFPELDLPNPSINM' A
#
# COMPACT_ATOMS: atom_id res chain seq x y z
N MET A 1 6.88 -18.68 -0.92
CA MET A 1 6.45 -17.47 -1.66
C MET A 1 6.92 -16.27 -0.88
N ALA A 2 7.47 -15.26 -1.57
CA ALA A 2 7.76 -13.98 -0.92
C ALA A 2 6.43 -13.27 -0.60
N LYS A 3 6.33 -12.68 0.58
CA LYS A 3 5.14 -11.95 1.04
C LYS A 3 5.28 -10.51 0.56
N ILE A 4 4.43 -10.07 -0.37
CA ILE A 4 4.43 -8.65 -0.80
C ILE A 4 3.75 -7.83 0.27
N GLU A 5 4.48 -6.85 0.81
CA GLU A 5 3.97 -5.89 1.77
C GLU A 5 3.71 -4.56 1.07
N VAL A 6 2.60 -3.93 1.43
CA VAL A 6 2.19 -2.61 1.00
C VAL A 6 2.34 -1.68 2.18
N MET A 7 3.00 -0.55 1.95
CA MET A 7 3.05 0.55 2.90
C MET A 7 2.31 1.76 2.34
N ILE A 8 1.32 2.22 3.10
CA ILE A 8 0.58 3.44 2.81
C ILE A 8 1.44 4.62 3.27
N VAL A 9 1.76 5.54 2.35
CA VAL A 9 2.64 6.68 2.66
C VAL A 9 1.82 7.91 3.07
N HIS A 10 0.56 7.99 2.62
CA HIS A 10 -0.28 9.20 2.72
C HIS A 10 -1.11 9.35 4.00
N ASP A 11 -1.66 8.25 4.53
CA ASP A 11 -2.56 8.26 5.70
C ASP A 11 -1.83 7.88 7.00
N GLY A 12 -0.50 8.08 7.01
CA GLY A 12 0.44 7.54 7.98
C GLY A 12 1.04 6.19 7.53
N PRO A 13 2.23 5.81 8.04
CA PRO A 13 2.89 4.57 7.66
C PRO A 13 2.09 3.38 8.20
N ILE A 14 1.23 2.83 7.34
CA ILE A 14 0.49 1.60 7.62
C ILE A 14 1.08 0.49 6.76
N ARG A 15 1.72 -0.48 7.40
CA ARG A 15 2.27 -1.68 6.76
C ARG A 15 1.28 -2.84 6.88
N MET A 16 0.97 -3.46 5.76
CA MET A 16 0.13 -4.66 5.66
C MET A 16 0.55 -5.47 4.44
N THR A 17 -0.01 -6.67 4.25
CA THR A 17 0.16 -7.37 2.98
C THR A 17 -0.62 -6.74 1.85
N PHE A 18 -0.17 -6.99 0.63
CA PHE A 18 -0.93 -6.66 -0.57
C PHE A 18 -2.35 -7.28 -0.52
N ASP A 19 -2.46 -8.54 -0.11
CA ASP A 19 -3.74 -9.24 -0.04
C ASP A 19 -4.67 -8.64 1.03
N GLU A 20 -4.16 -8.32 2.22
CA GLU A 20 -4.93 -7.61 3.26
C GLU A 20 -5.42 -6.25 2.78
N HIS A 21 -4.59 -5.52 2.03
CA HIS A 21 -4.94 -4.23 1.49
C HIS A 21 -6.03 -4.33 0.41
N VAL A 22 -5.91 -5.28 -0.52
CA VAL A 22 -6.92 -5.55 -1.55
C VAL A 22 -8.23 -5.99 -0.91
N GLN A 23 -8.19 -6.89 0.09
CA GLN A 23 -9.38 -7.39 0.76
C GLN A 23 -10.14 -6.26 1.45
N ARG A 24 -9.45 -5.28 2.05
CA ARG A 24 -10.09 -4.11 2.65
C ARG A 24 -10.94 -3.32 1.64
N PHE A 25 -10.46 -3.07 0.43
CA PHE A 25 -11.26 -2.37 -0.58
C PHE A 25 -12.47 -3.18 -1.03
N ILE A 26 -12.33 -4.50 -1.09
CA ILE A 26 -13.46 -5.39 -1.40
C ILE A 26 -14.53 -5.29 -0.29
N ASP A 27 -14.10 -5.30 0.98
CA ASP A 27 -15.00 -5.16 2.12
C ASP A 27 -15.68 -3.76 2.17
N GLU A 28 -15.01 -2.73 1.65
CA GLU A 28 -15.55 -1.37 1.48
C GLU A 28 -16.47 -1.22 0.26
N GLY A 29 -16.64 -2.28 -0.54
CA GLY A 29 -17.61 -2.35 -1.65
C GLY A 29 -17.00 -2.24 -3.05
N MET A 30 -15.68 -2.23 -3.20
CA MET A 30 -15.02 -2.33 -4.50
C MET A 30 -15.14 -3.75 -5.05
N SER A 31 -15.23 -3.90 -6.38
CA SER A 31 -15.28 -5.24 -6.97
C SER A 31 -13.92 -5.97 -6.82
N PRO A 32 -13.92 -7.32 -6.71
CA PRO A 32 -12.68 -8.10 -6.65
C PRO A 32 -11.76 -7.94 -7.88
N GLU A 33 -12.31 -7.50 -9.01
CA GLU A 33 -11.56 -7.23 -10.23
C GLU A 33 -10.89 -5.84 -10.21
N GLU A 34 -11.52 -4.87 -9.55
CA GLU A 34 -11.03 -3.48 -9.49
C GLU A 34 -10.06 -3.25 -8.33
N ALA A 35 -10.24 -3.91 -7.18
CA ALA A 35 -9.42 -3.70 -5.99
C ALA A 35 -7.90 -3.93 -6.18
N PRO A 36 -7.46 -5.00 -6.87
CA PRO A 36 -6.04 -5.18 -7.19
C PRO A 36 -5.52 -4.08 -8.10
N ARG A 37 -6.27 -3.74 -9.15
CA ARG A 37 -5.89 -2.72 -10.14
C ARG A 37 -5.80 -1.33 -9.52
N TYR A 38 -6.71 -1.01 -8.60
CA TYR A 38 -6.68 0.25 -7.86
C TYR A 38 -5.41 0.36 -7.00
N THR A 39 -5.06 -0.71 -6.29
CA THR A 39 -3.82 -0.78 -5.50
C THR A 39 -2.57 -0.59 -6.36
N GLU A 40 -2.50 -1.23 -7.52
CA GLU A 40 -1.40 -1.07 -8.48
C GLU A 40 -1.26 0.36 -9.00
N ILE A 41 -2.39 1.02 -9.31
CA ILE A 41 -2.41 2.43 -9.73
C ILE A 41 -1.83 3.33 -8.63
N LEU A 42 -2.22 3.12 -7.37
CA LEU A 42 -1.72 3.92 -6.26
C LEU A 42 -0.23 3.68 -5.97
N CYS A 43 0.27 2.47 -6.20
CA CYS A 43 1.71 2.20 -6.22
C CYS A 43 2.40 2.96 -7.35
N GLY A 44 1.86 2.93 -8.57
CA GLY A 44 2.43 3.63 -9.73
C GLY A 44 2.42 5.15 -9.62
N LEU A 45 1.45 5.70 -8.88
CA LEU A 45 1.36 7.13 -8.55
C LEU A 45 2.23 7.53 -7.35
N GLY A 46 2.91 6.57 -6.69
CA GLY A 46 3.79 6.83 -5.55
C GLY A 46 3.07 7.08 -4.23
N PHE A 47 1.77 6.80 -4.14
CA PHE A 47 1.04 6.86 -2.87
C PHE A 47 1.39 5.69 -1.95
N TYR A 48 1.72 4.54 -2.54
CA TYR A 48 2.05 3.30 -1.85
C TYR A 48 3.39 2.74 -2.33
N VAL A 49 4.04 1.98 -1.45
CA VAL A 49 5.19 1.14 -1.82
C VAL A 49 4.80 -0.31 -1.61
N ALA A 50 4.86 -1.12 -2.67
CA ALA A 50 4.59 -2.55 -2.62
C ALA A 50 5.85 -3.35 -2.95
N THR A 51 6.40 -4.08 -1.98
CA THR A 51 7.62 -4.88 -2.17
C THR A 51 7.74 -5.99 -1.13
N ASP A 52 8.51 -7.04 -1.45
CA ASP A 52 8.95 -8.07 -0.51
C ASP A 52 10.21 -7.67 0.29
N ARG A 53 10.72 -6.46 0.07
CA ARG A 53 11.96 -5.95 0.67
C ARG A 53 11.76 -4.62 1.38
N LEU A 54 10.59 -4.43 2.00
CA LEU A 54 10.22 -3.16 2.63
C LEU A 54 11.20 -2.78 3.77
N ASP A 55 11.75 -3.79 4.45
CA ASP A 55 12.78 -3.62 5.49
C ASP A 55 14.11 -3.04 4.98
N GLU A 56 14.35 -3.03 3.67
CA GLU A 56 15.52 -2.38 3.05
C GLU A 56 15.34 -0.84 2.98
N PHE A 57 14.14 -0.33 3.29
CA PHE A 57 13.76 1.08 3.18
C PHE A 57 13.23 1.65 4.51
N PRO A 58 14.05 1.75 5.57
CA PRO A 58 13.60 2.22 6.89
C PRO A 58 13.09 3.66 6.91
N GLU A 59 13.41 4.47 5.90
CA GLU A 59 12.89 5.84 5.74
C GLU A 59 11.37 5.89 5.51
N LEU A 60 10.79 4.77 5.07
CA LEU A 60 9.38 4.62 4.77
C LEU A 60 8.53 4.45 6.06
N ASP A 61 9.13 3.97 7.16
CA ASP A 61 8.45 3.85 8.46
C ASP A 61 8.13 5.21 9.12
N LEU A 62 8.59 6.32 8.53
CA LEU A 62 8.30 7.66 8.99
C LEU A 62 7.12 8.25 8.20
N PRO A 63 6.21 9.01 8.86
CA PRO A 63 5.17 9.74 8.14
C PRO A 63 5.81 10.64 7.08
N ASN A 64 5.39 10.49 5.81
CA ASN A 64 5.92 11.33 4.75
C ASN A 64 5.46 12.77 4.97
N PRO A 65 6.36 13.72 5.27
CA PRO A 65 5.98 15.09 5.59
C PRO A 65 5.31 15.81 4.41
N SER A 66 5.49 15.29 3.19
CA SER A 66 4.97 15.85 1.95
C SER A 66 3.49 15.55 1.70
N ILE A 67 2.87 14.65 2.49
CA ILE A 67 1.48 14.23 2.30
C ILE A 67 0.53 14.85 3.35
N ASN A 68 0.91 16.02 3.87
CA ASN A 68 0.01 16.86 4.67
C ASN A 68 -0.82 17.82 3.79
N MET A 69 -1.24 17.41 2.59
CA MET A 69 -2.12 18.23 1.72
C MET A 69 -3.59 17.93 1.98
#